data_AF-A0A9P0QA92-F1
#
_entry.id   AF-A0A9P0QA92-F1
#
_cell.length_a   1.000
_cell.length_b   1.000
_cell.length_c   1.000
_cell.angle_alpha   90.00
_cell.angle_beta   90.00
_cell.angle_gamma   90.00
#
_symmetry.space_group_name_H-M   'P 1'
#
loop_
_entity.id
_entity.type
_entity.pdbx_description
1 polymer ?
#
loop_
_entity_poly.entity_id
_entity_poly.type
_entity_poly.pdbx_seq_one_letter_code
_entity_poly.pdbx_strand_id
1 'polypeptide(L)'
;MRAYLYGGHDSTIVNIMRALKIWDIQFPGYGITILFELSKDKHSGEYGIEVYLRNSTKLPPFKLTIPGCSSFCPLSKVKYLTQEIIPVDWDEECKTDNPDFVVPTPGGP
;
A
#
# COMPACT_ATOMS: atom_id res chain seq x y z
N MET A 1 19.48 10.89 -2.97
CA MET A 1 18.04 10.57 -2.84
C MET A 1 17.67 9.64 -3.99
N ARG A 2 17.01 8.52 -3.72
CA ARG A 2 16.52 7.59 -4.75
C ARG A 2 15.00 7.57 -4.68
N ALA A 3 14.33 7.60 -5.82
CA ALA A 3 12.88 7.58 -5.91
C ALA A 3 12.45 6.53 -6.94
N TYR A 4 11.35 5.84 -6.63
CA TYR A 4 10.69 4.90 -7.53
C TYR A 4 9.25 5.37 -7.69
N LEU A 5 8.79 5.49 -8.94
CA LEU A 5 7.47 6.01 -9.26
C LEU A 5 6.67 4.90 -9.95
N TYR A 6 5.48 4.64 -9.44
CA TYR A 6 4.55 3.64 -9.98
C TYR A 6 3.26 4.34 -10.38
N GLY A 7 2.89 4.23 -11.66
CA GLY A 7 1.60 4.71 -12.16
C GLY A 7 0.53 3.65 -11.98
N GLY A 8 -0.68 4.05 -11.59
CA GLY A 8 -1.81 3.15 -11.38
C GLY A 8 -3.14 3.88 -11.43
N HIS A 9 -4.21 3.18 -11.06
CA HIS A 9 -5.57 3.69 -11.03
C HIS A 9 -5.99 4.10 -9.61
N ASP A 10 -7.17 4.73 -9.51
CA ASP A 10 -7.84 4.99 -8.23
C ASP A 10 -7.96 3.71 -7.38
N SER A 11 -8.33 2.59 -8.00
CA SER A 11 -8.39 1.27 -7.38
C SER A 11 -7.04 0.81 -6.81
N THR A 12 -5.92 1.13 -7.47
CA THR A 12 -4.57 0.84 -6.97
C THR A 12 -4.31 1.57 -5.65
N ILE A 13 -4.63 2.86 -5.60
CA ILE A 13 -4.44 3.70 -4.40
C ILE A 13 -5.31 3.19 -3.26
N VAL A 14 -6.60 2.97 -3.52
CA VAL A 14 -7.56 2.49 -2.52
C VAL A 14 -7.15 1.13 -1.97
N ASN A 15 -6.79 0.18 -2.84
CA ASN A 15 -6.45 -1.19 -2.42
C ASN A 15 -5.15 -1.24 -1.60
N ILE A 16 -4.11 -0.49 -1.98
CA ILE A 16 -2.87 -0.41 -1.19
C ILE A 16 -3.14 0.20 0.20
N MET A 17 -3.89 1.29 0.26
CA MET A 17 -4.18 1.96 1.54
C MET A 17 -5.13 1.13 2.43
N ARG A 18 -6.07 0.39 1.84
CA ARG A 18 -6.94 -0.56 2.57
C ARG A 18 -6.16 -1.75 3.10
N ALA A 19 -5.26 -2.33 2.30
CA ALA A 19 -4.34 -3.37 2.73
C ALA A 19 -3.55 -2.94 3.98
N LEU A 20 -3.07 -1.69 4.00
CA LEU A 20 -2.38 -1.10 5.14
C LEU A 20 -3.32 -0.60 6.26
N LYS A 21 -4.64 -0.70 6.10
CA LYS A 21 -5.67 -0.24 7.04
C LYS A 21 -5.57 1.26 7.40
N ILE A 22 -5.16 2.09 6.43
CA ILE A 22 -4.98 3.55 6.56
C ILE A 22 -5.83 4.35 5.58
N TRP A 23 -6.77 3.71 4.89
CA TRP A 23 -7.69 4.38 3.98
C TRP A 23 -8.89 4.95 4.75
N ASP A 24 -9.06 6.27 4.67
CA ASP A 24 -10.33 6.91 5.03
C ASP A 24 -11.28 6.90 3.83
N ILE A 25 -12.56 6.62 4.06
CA ILE A 25 -13.56 6.44 3.01
C ILE A 25 -13.80 7.79 2.32
N GLN A 26 -13.25 7.94 1.13
CA GLN A 26 -13.40 9.11 0.28
C GLN A 26 -13.37 8.70 -1.20
N PHE A 27 -13.71 9.63 -2.09
CA PHE A 27 -13.47 9.44 -3.52
C PHE A 27 -12.03 9.88 -3.86
N PRO A 28 -11.20 9.04 -4.48
CA PRO A 28 -9.84 9.42 -4.86
C PRO A 28 -9.86 10.54 -5.91
N GLY A 29 -9.37 11.73 -5.54
CA GLY A 29 -9.22 12.83 -6.49
C GLY A 29 -8.11 12.57 -7.52
N TYR A 30 -8.18 13.25 -8.67
CA TYR A 30 -7.12 13.17 -9.67
C TYR A 30 -5.76 13.62 -9.09
N GLY A 31 -4.70 12.88 -9.45
CA GLY A 31 -3.35 13.15 -8.97
C GLY A 31 -3.13 12.79 -7.49
N ILE A 32 -4.04 12.03 -6.88
CA ILE A 32 -3.81 11.45 -5.56
C ILE A 32 -2.52 10.61 -5.57
N THR A 33 -1.71 10.73 -4.53
CA THR A 33 -0.40 10.06 -4.45
C THR A 33 -0.18 9.53 -3.04
N ILE A 34 0.26 8.27 -2.95
CA ILE A 34 0.79 7.68 -1.72
C ILE A 34 2.31 7.86 -1.75
N LEU A 35 2.89 8.40 -0.69
CA LEU A 35 4.34 8.50 -0.53
C LEU A 35 4.78 7.55 0.58
N PHE A 36 5.71 6.66 0.25
CA PHE A 36 6.40 5.80 1.20
C PHE A 36 7.83 6.28 1.34
N GLU A 37 8.19 6.79 2.52
CA GLU A 37 9.53 7.25 2.83
C GLU A 37 10.24 6.22 3.71
N LEU A 38 11.35 5.66 3.20
CA LEU A 38 12.22 4.78 3.97
C LEU A 38 13.40 5.59 4.50
N SER A 39 13.55 5.63 5.82
CA SER A 39 14.67 6.32 6.48
C SER A 39 15.27 5.46 7.59
N LYS A 40 16.50 5.81 8.00
CA LYS A 40 17.21 5.15 9.11
C LYS A 40 17.21 6.08 10.31
N ASP A 41 16.68 5.63 11.44
CA ASP A 41 16.74 6.39 12.68
C ASP A 41 18.19 6.49 13.15
N LYS A 42 18.60 7.69 13.58
CA LYS A 42 19.99 7.96 13.97
C LYS A 42 20.32 7.43 15.37
N HIS A 43 19.32 7.24 16.22
CA HIS A 43 19.52 6.82 17.61
C HIS A 43 19.49 5.30 17.72
N SER A 44 18.46 4.65 17.20
CA SER A 44 18.32 3.19 17.20
C SER A 44 19.11 2.51 16.08
N GLY A 45 19.38 3.22 14.97
CA GLY A 45 19.99 2.64 13.78
C GLY A 45 19.03 1.78 12.96
N GLU A 46 17.74 1.74 13.30
CA GLU A 46 16.74 0.92 12.60
C GLU A 46 16.20 1.62 11.36
N TYR A 47 15.82 0.83 10.35
CA TYR A 47 15.08 1.33 9.20
C TYR A 47 13.57 1.34 9.49
N GLY A 48 12.91 2.41 9.11
CA GLY A 48 11.46 2.54 9.24
C GLY A 48 10.83 3.27 8.07
N ILE A 49 9.53 3.10 7.96
CA ILE A 49 8.69 3.67 6.91
C ILE A 49 7.78 4.72 7.52
N GLU A 50 7.69 5.86 6.85
CA GLU A 50 6.67 6.87 7.06
C GLU A 50 5.77 6.90 5.82
N VAL A 51 4.45 7.00 6.03
CA VAL A 51 3.47 6.97 4.94
C VAL A 51 2.74 8.31 4.89
N TYR A 52 2.62 8.87 3.70
CA TYR A 52 1.88 10.11 3.47
C TYR A 52 0.87 9.95 2.34
N LEU A 53 -0.28 10.61 2.48
CA LEU A 53 -1.29 10.73 1.42
C LEU A 53 -1.35 12.18 0.95
N ARG A 54 -1.07 12.40 -0.33
CA ARG A 54 -1.35 13.67 -1.00
C ARG A 54 -2.66 13.55 -1.77
N ASN A 55 -3.76 14.02 -1.18
CA ASN A 55 -5.09 14.08 -1.82
C ASN A 55 -5.57 15.53 -2.06
N SER A 56 -4.72 16.53 -1.81
CA SER A 56 -5.00 17.95 -2.06
C SER A 56 -3.80 18.62 -2.72
N THR A 57 -4.07 19.55 -3.63
CA THR A 57 -3.04 20.42 -4.23
C THR A 57 -2.76 21.67 -3.41
N LYS A 58 -3.62 22.00 -2.43
CA LYS A 58 -3.54 23.20 -1.59
C LYS A 58 -2.90 22.95 -0.24
N LEU A 59 -2.89 21.69 0.20
CA LEU A 59 -2.39 21.28 1.52
C LEU A 59 -1.15 20.38 1.34
N PRO A 60 -0.23 20.36 2.32
CA PRO A 60 0.85 19.40 2.33
C PRO A 60 0.30 17.95 2.46
N PRO A 61 1.08 16.93 2.07
CA PRO A 61 0.69 15.53 2.24
C PRO A 61 0.38 15.20 3.70
N PHE A 62 -0.72 14.49 3.92
CA PHE A 62 -1.17 14.07 5.25
C PHE A 62 -0.34 12.88 5.71
N LYS A 63 0.29 13.00 6.88
CA LYS A 63 1.02 11.89 7.50
C LYS A 63 0.04 10.87 8.08
N LEU A 64 0.20 9.61 7.71
CA LEU A 64 -0.64 8.51 8.13
C LEU A 64 0.11 7.58 9.09
N THR A 65 -0.65 6.86 9.91
CA THR A 65 -0.09 5.90 10.87
C THR A 65 -0.71 4.54 10.62
N ILE A 66 0.12 3.54 10.32
CA ILE A 66 -0.32 2.15 10.19
C ILE A 66 -0.80 1.68 11.59
N PRO A 67 -2.01 1.09 11.71
CA PRO A 67 -2.50 0.61 12.99
C PRO A 67 -1.52 -0.33 13.68
N GLY A 68 -1.25 -0.08 14.97
CA GLY A 68 -0.25 -0.81 15.74
C GLY A 68 1.18 -0.27 15.62
N CYS A 69 1.41 0.79 14.84
CA CYS A 69 2.69 1.49 14.73
C CYS A 69 2.59 2.95 15.23
N SER A 70 3.75 3.59 15.41
CA SER A 70 3.84 5.05 15.47
C SER A 70 4.03 5.62 14.06
N SER A 71 4.12 6.94 13.92
CA SER A 71 4.27 7.57 12.60
C SER A 71 5.54 7.15 11.83
N PHE A 72 6.59 6.74 12.55
CA PHE A 72 7.74 6.02 12.01
C PHE A 72 7.58 4.54 12.35
N CYS A 73 7.23 3.71 11.36
CA CYS A 73 6.97 2.30 11.58
C CYS A 73 8.21 1.47 11.22
N PRO A 74 8.86 0.76 12.17
CA PRO A 74 10.01 -0.07 11.87
C PRO A 74 9.71 -1.06 10.74
N LEU A 75 10.64 -1.23 9.79
CA LEU A 75 10.42 -2.05 8.60
C LEU A 75 10.05 -3.50 8.95
N SER A 76 10.68 -4.05 9.99
CA SER A 76 10.36 -5.38 10.53
C SER A 76 8.91 -5.47 10.99
N LYS A 77 8.39 -4.41 11.63
CA LYS A 77 7.03 -4.34 12.12
C LYS A 77 6.02 -4.15 11.00
N VAL A 78 6.33 -3.36 9.96
CA VAL A 78 5.50 -3.28 8.74
C VAL A 78 5.31 -4.68 8.15
N LYS A 79 6.41 -5.42 7.94
CA LYS A 79 6.36 -6.79 7.42
C LYS A 79 5.50 -7.71 8.27
N TYR A 80 5.65 -7.66 9.59
CA TYR A 80 4.82 -8.43 10.51
C TYR A 80 3.34 -8.06 10.41
N LEU A 81 3.01 -6.77 10.36
CA LEU A 81 1.62 -6.31 10.30
C LEU A 81 0.93 -6.64 8.97
N THR A 82 1.68 -6.80 7.89
CA THR A 82 1.16 -7.11 6.55
C THR A 82 1.36 -8.57 6.15
N GLN A 83 1.90 -9.43 7.02
CA GLN A 83 2.29 -10.79 6.64
C GLN A 83 1.11 -11.64 6.13
N GLU A 84 -0.08 -11.45 6.69
CA GLU A 84 -1.27 -12.24 6.34
C GLU A 84 -1.91 -11.84 5.01
N ILE A 85 -1.50 -10.71 4.43
CA ILE A 85 -2.09 -10.16 3.19
C ILE A 85 -1.11 -10.11 2.02
N ILE A 86 0.16 -10.45 2.26
CA ILE A 86 1.16 -10.56 1.20
C ILE A 86 1.12 -12.02 0.72
N PRO A 87 0.76 -12.28 -0.55
CA PRO A 87 0.72 -13.63 -1.07
C PRO A 87 2.13 -14.25 -1.07
N VAL A 88 2.20 -15.53 -0.76
CA VAL A 88 3.42 -16.34 -0.82
C VAL A 88 3.58 -16.90 -2.23
N ASP A 89 2.49 -17.42 -2.79
CA ASP A 89 2.42 -17.92 -4.16
C ASP A 89 1.11 -17.45 -4.80
N TRP A 90 1.19 -16.35 -5.54
CA TRP A 90 0.02 -15.72 -6.13
C TRP A 90 -0.68 -16.60 -7.16
N ASP A 91 0.07 -17.40 -7.91
CA ASP A 91 -0.49 -18.25 -8.96
C ASP A 91 -1.26 -19.43 -8.36
N GLU A 92 -0.76 -20.04 -7.28
CA GLU A 92 -1.47 -21.09 -6.56
C GLU A 92 -2.65 -20.55 -5.75
N GLU A 93 -2.47 -19.43 -5.03
CA GLU A 93 -3.52 -18.81 -4.20
C GLU A 93 -4.70 -18.28 -5.01
N CYS A 94 -4.51 -17.96 -6.29
CA CYS A 94 -5.58 -17.52 -7.19
C CYS A 94 -6.31 -18.67 -7.91
N LYS A 95 -5.92 -19.94 -7.72
CA LYS A 95 -6.66 -21.07 -8.29
C LYS A 95 -8.00 -21.24 -7.58
N THR A 96 -8.99 -21.62 -8.37
CA THR A 96 -10.32 -22.00 -7.86
C THR A 96 -10.34 -23.48 -7.52
N ASP A 97 -11.10 -23.83 -6.49
CA ASP A 97 -11.40 -25.23 -6.15
C ASP A 97 -12.36 -25.88 -7.16
N ASN A 98 -12.98 -25.10 -8.04
CA ASN A 98 -13.91 -25.61 -9.04
C ASN A 98 -13.15 -26.18 -10.25
N PRO A 99 -13.17 -27.51 -10.49
CA PRO A 99 -12.46 -28.12 -11.61
C PRO A 99 -13.01 -27.69 -12.99
N ASP A 100 -14.26 -27.22 -13.03
CA ASP A 100 -14.93 -26.78 -14.25
C ASP A 100 -14.80 -25.26 -14.51
N PHE A 101 -14.06 -24.54 -13.66
CA PHE A 101 -13.86 -23.12 -13.87
C PHE A 101 -13.02 -22.88 -15.12
N VAL A 102 -13.58 -22.08 -16.02
CA VAL A 102 -12.89 -21.54 -17.18
C VAL A 102 -12.69 -20.05 -16.94
N VAL A 103 -11.43 -19.61 -16.96
CA VAL A 103 -11.10 -18.18 -16.88
C VAL A 103 -11.88 -17.48 -18.00
N PRO A 104 -12.73 -16.48 -17.68
CA PRO A 104 -13.43 -15.73 -18.71
C PRO A 104 -12.41 -15.13 -19.68
N THR A 105 -12.70 -15.17 -20.98
CA THR A 105 -11.90 -14.40 -21.95
C THR A 105 -11.84 -12.95 -21.47
N PRO A 106 -10.63 -12.36 -21.33
CA PRO A 106 -10.51 -10.99 -20.88
C PRO A 106 -11.42 -10.10 -21.73
N GLY A 107 -12.40 -9.47 -21.09
CA GLY A 107 -13.14 -8.40 -21.72
C GLY A 107 -12.12 -7.30 -22.02
N GLY A 108 -11.84 -7.08 -23.30
CA GLY A 108 -11.12 -5.87 -23.72
C GLY A 108 -11.88 -4.61 -23.28
N PRO A 109 -11.27 -3.43 -23.40
CA PRO A 109 -11.98 -2.18 -23.12
C PRO A 109 -13.28 -2.08 -23.93
#